data_AF-A0A0A9YRE4-F1
#
_entry.id   AF-A0A0A9YRE4-F1
#
_cell.length_a   1.000
_cell.length_b   1.000
_cell.length_c   1.000
_cell.angle_alpha   90.00
_cell.angle_beta   90.00
_cell.angle_gamma   90.00
#
_symmetry.space_group_name_H-M   'P 1'
#
loop_
_entity.id
_entity.type
_entity.pdbx_description
1 polymer ?
#
loop_
_entity_poly.entity_id
_entity_poly.type
_entity_poly.pdbx_seq_one_letter_code
_entity_poly.pdbx_strand_id
1 'polypeptide(L)'
;VLLRPKSRGAVRLRSKNPFHWPLLYPNYYTDERDLHAMVEGIKLAVAVGTGKSFKKWNSRLLSTKFPGCESQVFATDEYWACAARHLTTNLHHQVGTCKMGPPSDPDAVV
;
A
#
# COMPACT_ATOMS: atom_id res chain seq x y z
N VAL A 1 2.63 5.25 -4.53
CA VAL A 1 2.59 3.83 -4.97
C VAL A 1 3.81 3.13 -4.43
N LEU A 2 3.65 1.97 -3.78
CA LEU A 2 4.79 1.18 -3.32
C LEU A 2 5.20 0.18 -4.42
N LEU A 3 6.36 0.41 -5.03
CA LEU A 3 6.78 -0.35 -6.22
C LEU A 3 7.45 -1.69 -5.90
N ARG A 4 8.01 -1.85 -4.70
CA ARG A 4 8.74 -3.07 -4.28
C ARG A 4 8.28 -3.53 -2.89
N PRO A 5 7.00 -3.91 -2.72
CA PRO A 5 6.48 -4.33 -1.44
C PRO A 5 7.19 -5.58 -0.90
N LYS A 6 7.31 -5.66 0.42
CA LYS A 6 7.84 -6.80 1.18
C LYS A 6 6.73 -7.70 1.71
N SER A 7 5.57 -7.14 2.02
CA SER A 7 4.35 -7.88 2.35
C SER A 7 4.02 -8.88 1.23
N ARG A 8 3.49 -10.05 1.61
CA ARG A 8 3.08 -11.10 0.68
C ARG A 8 1.65 -11.54 0.95
N GLY A 9 0.89 -11.61 -0.12
CA GLY A 9 -0.49 -12.07 -0.10
C GLY A 9 -0.64 -13.53 -0.52
N ALA A 10 -1.88 -13.99 -0.57
CA ALA A 10 -2.24 -15.32 -1.06
C ALA A 10 -3.52 -15.29 -1.88
N VAL A 11 -3.60 -16.19 -2.86
CA VAL A 11 -4.83 -16.53 -3.58
C VAL A 11 -5.18 -17.97 -3.22
N ARG A 12 -6.40 -18.20 -2.72
CA ARG A 12 -6.84 -19.52 -2.27
C ARG A 12 -8.13 -19.95 -2.93
N LEU A 13 -8.29 -21.26 -3.12
CA LEU A 13 -9.57 -21.82 -3.54
C LEU A 13 -10.62 -21.53 -2.47
N ARG A 14 -11.77 -21.00 -2.90
CA ARG A 14 -12.95 -20.84 -2.03
C ARG A 14 -13.65 -22.17 -1.81
N SER A 15 -13.68 -23.01 -2.84
CA SER A 15 -14.40 -24.30 -2.84
C SER A 15 -13.86 -25.22 -3.93
N LYS A 16 -14.42 -26.42 -4.04
CA LYS A 16 -14.14 -27.36 -5.14
C LYS A 16 -14.76 -26.94 -6.49
N ASN A 17 -15.70 -25.99 -6.51
CA ASN A 17 -16.33 -25.50 -7.75
C ASN A 17 -15.39 -24.49 -8.45
N PRO A 18 -14.93 -24.74 -9.69
CA PRO A 18 -14.04 -23.84 -10.42
C PRO A 18 -14.71 -22.53 -10.87
N PHE A 19 -16.04 -22.44 -10.87
CA PHE A 19 -16.77 -21.21 -11.21
C PHE A 19 -16.92 -20.24 -10.03
N HIS A 20 -16.51 -20.65 -8.82
CA HIS A 20 -16.50 -19.74 -7.67
C HIS A 20 -15.24 -18.88 -7.67
N TRP A 21 -15.42 -17.57 -7.53
CA TRP A 21 -14.29 -16.64 -7.39
C TRP A 21 -13.36 -17.05 -6.23
N PRO A 22 -12.03 -16.95 -6.43
CA PRO A 22 -11.08 -17.29 -5.39
C PRO A 22 -11.17 -16.34 -4.21
N LEU A 23 -10.54 -16.72 -3.11
CA LEU A 23 -10.27 -15.84 -1.98
C LEU A 23 -8.96 -15.09 -2.23
N LEU A 24 -8.98 -13.77 -2.08
CA LEU A 24 -7.84 -12.89 -2.29
C LEU A 24 -7.44 -12.24 -0.96
N TYR A 25 -6.21 -12.51 -0.52
CA TYR A 25 -5.65 -11.94 0.71
C TYR A 25 -4.41 -11.13 0.35
N PRO A 26 -4.53 -9.80 0.13
CA PRO A 26 -3.38 -8.98 -0.27
C PRO A 26 -2.38 -8.77 0.87
N ASN A 27 -2.83 -8.82 2.12
CA ASN A 27 -2.00 -8.65 3.32
C ASN A 27 -1.16 -7.37 3.30
N TYR A 28 -1.74 -6.26 2.82
CA TYR A 28 -1.06 -4.96 2.79
C TYR A 28 -0.53 -4.60 4.17
N TYR A 29 0.70 -4.11 4.22
CA TYR A 29 1.38 -3.64 5.42
C TYR A 29 1.56 -4.70 6.53
N THR A 30 1.51 -6.00 6.19
CA THR A 30 1.92 -7.04 7.14
C THR A 30 3.41 -6.99 7.44
N ASP A 31 4.21 -6.45 6.51
CA ASP A 31 5.58 -6.00 6.77
C ASP A 31 5.59 -4.48 7.00
N GLU A 32 5.90 -4.04 8.22
CA GLU A 32 5.90 -2.62 8.59
C GLU A 32 6.85 -1.76 7.74
N ARG A 33 7.86 -2.36 7.09
CA ARG A 33 8.75 -1.63 6.16
C ARG A 33 7.97 -1.03 4.98
N ASP A 34 6.91 -1.70 4.54
CA ASP A 34 6.06 -1.21 3.46
C ASP A 34 5.26 0.02 3.89
N LEU A 35 4.80 0.04 5.14
CA LEU A 35 4.05 1.16 5.67
C LEU A 35 4.95 2.37 5.90
N HIS A 36 6.13 2.17 6.48
CA HIS A 36 7.12 3.23 6.66
C HIS A 36 7.53 3.85 5.32
N ALA A 37 7.78 3.02 4.30
CA ALA A 37 8.10 3.52 2.96
C ALA A 37 6.94 4.34 2.35
N MET A 38 5.69 3.96 2.63
CA MET A 38 4.53 4.72 2.19
C MET A 38 4.36 6.04 2.93
N VAL A 39 4.63 6.10 4.23
CA VAL A 39 4.63 7.34 5.03
C VAL A 39 5.66 8.33 4.49
N GLU A 40 6.89 7.87 4.22
CA GLU A 40 7.93 8.72 3.61
C GLU A 40 7.53 9.20 2.21
N GLY A 41 6.89 8.33 1.41
CA GLY A 41 6.32 8.71 0.11
C GLY A 41 5.24 9.80 0.21
N ILE A 42 4.38 9.75 1.23
CA ILE A 42 3.36 10.78 1.50
C ILE A 42 4.03 12.09 1.87
N LYS A 43 5.01 12.08 2.79
CA LYS A 43 5.76 13.29 3.20
C LYS A 43 6.45 13.95 2.02
N LEU A 44 7.05 13.16 1.13
CA LEU A 44 7.64 13.69 -0.10
C LEU A 44 6.58 14.31 -1.02
N ALA A 45 5.43 13.67 -1.21
CA ALA A 45 4.34 14.21 -2.03
C ALA A 45 3.79 15.54 -1.45
N VAL A 46 3.66 15.62 -0.13
CA VAL A 46 3.29 16.87 0.57
C VAL A 46 4.34 17.96 0.31
N ALA A 47 5.63 17.66 0.51
CA ALA A 47 6.71 18.62 0.31
C ALA A 47 6.76 19.15 -1.13
N VAL A 48 6.52 18.28 -2.13
CA VAL A 48 6.38 18.68 -3.54
C VAL A 48 5.16 19.59 -3.71
N GLY A 49 3.99 19.17 -3.23
CA GLY A 49 2.73 19.91 -3.38
C GLY A 49 2.71 21.28 -2.68
N THR A 50 3.50 21.47 -1.61
CA THR A 50 3.66 22.75 -0.91
C THR A 50 4.93 23.51 -1.30
N GLY A 51 5.70 22.98 -2.26
CA GLY A 51 6.96 23.55 -2.70
C GLY A 51 6.81 24.87 -3.48
N LYS A 52 7.94 25.56 -3.70
CA LYS A 52 7.99 26.87 -4.37
C LYS A 52 7.25 26.89 -5.72
N SER A 53 7.41 25.84 -6.52
CA SER A 53 6.80 25.72 -7.85
C SER A 53 5.26 25.71 -7.83
N PHE A 54 4.66 25.28 -6.73
CA PHE A 54 3.21 25.19 -6.56
C PHE A 54 2.59 26.43 -5.89
N LYS A 55 3.41 27.35 -5.34
CA LYS A 55 2.92 28.56 -4.66
C LYS A 55 2.08 29.46 -5.57
N LYS A 56 2.43 29.57 -6.86
CA LYS A 56 1.66 30.38 -7.82
C LYS A 56 0.21 29.91 -8.01
N TRP A 57 -0.07 28.65 -7.65
CA TRP A 57 -1.41 28.05 -7.71
C TRP A 57 -2.11 28.02 -6.35
N ASN A 58 -1.51 28.61 -5.31
CA ASN A 58 -2.01 28.58 -3.94
C ASN A 58 -2.30 27.14 -3.45
N SER A 59 -1.45 26.19 -3.85
CA SER A 59 -1.55 24.80 -3.40
C SER A 59 -1.40 24.72 -1.89
N ARG A 60 -2.32 24.00 -1.24
CA ARG A 60 -2.36 23.80 0.20
C ARG A 60 -2.74 22.36 0.51
N LEU A 61 -2.13 21.82 1.55
CA LEU A 61 -2.53 20.53 2.08
C LEU A 61 -3.91 20.68 2.75
N LEU A 62 -4.84 19.78 2.42
CA LEU A 62 -6.11 19.70 3.12
C LEU A 62 -5.85 19.23 4.56
N SER A 63 -6.22 20.05 5.55
CA SER A 63 -6.00 19.76 6.97
C SER A 63 -7.12 18.94 7.61
N THR A 64 -8.19 18.64 6.88
CA THR A 64 -9.24 17.73 7.33
C THR A 64 -8.64 16.34 7.55
N LYS A 65 -8.76 15.82 8.77
CA LYS A 65 -8.25 14.49 9.12
C LYS A 65 -9.03 13.40 8.38
N PHE A 66 -8.33 12.33 8.01
CA PHE A 66 -8.96 11.14 7.44
C PHE A 66 -9.92 10.48 8.44
N PRO A 67 -11.11 10.02 7.99
CA PRO A 67 -12.02 9.25 8.85
C PRO A 67 -11.33 8.04 9.48
N GLY A 68 -11.44 7.89 10.80
CA GLY A 68 -10.77 6.84 11.58
C GLY A 68 -9.40 7.23 12.15
N CYS A 69 -8.85 8.38 11.74
CA CYS A 69 -7.55 8.88 12.18
C CYS A 69 -7.65 10.20 12.97
N GLU A 70 -8.84 10.55 13.47
CA GLU A 70 -9.12 11.82 14.14
C GLU A 70 -8.31 11.99 15.43
N SER A 71 -8.03 10.88 16.12
CA SER A 71 -7.25 10.84 17.37
C SER A 71 -5.76 11.11 17.16
N GLN A 72 -5.23 10.93 15.94
CA GLN A 72 -3.82 11.13 15.65
C GLN A 72 -3.49 12.62 15.49
N VAL A 73 -2.30 13.05 15.90
CA VAL A 73 -1.84 14.43 15.67
C VAL A 73 -1.61 14.63 14.17
N PHE A 74 -2.22 15.65 13.57
CA PHE A 74 -2.16 15.84 12.12
C PHE A 74 -0.71 15.99 11.61
N ALA A 75 -0.45 15.42 10.44
CA ALA A 75 0.85 15.44 9.76
C ALA A 75 2.02 14.79 10.52
N THR A 76 1.75 13.97 11.53
CA THR A 76 2.73 13.05 12.15
C THR A 76 2.85 11.74 11.36
N ASP A 77 3.91 10.98 11.60
CA ASP A 77 4.09 9.68 10.97
C ASP A 77 2.98 8.70 11.39
N GLU A 78 2.48 8.78 12.63
CA GLU A 78 1.35 7.99 13.12
C GLU A 78 0.05 8.34 12.38
N TYR A 79 -0.19 9.63 12.12
CA TYR A 79 -1.34 10.06 11.32
C TYR A 79 -1.24 9.55 9.88
N TRP A 80 -0.08 9.66 9.24
CA TRP A 80 0.11 9.17 7.88
C TRP A 80 0.03 7.66 7.78
N ALA A 81 0.54 6.93 8.77
CA ALA A 81 0.44 5.49 8.87
C ALA A 81 -1.04 5.05 9.03
N CYS A 82 -1.80 5.74 9.88
CA CYS A 82 -3.24 5.51 10.02
C CYS A 82 -3.97 5.77 8.68
N ALA A 83 -3.75 6.94 8.07
CA ALA A 83 -4.40 7.31 6.82
C ALA A 83 -4.06 6.33 5.68
N ALA A 84 -2.80 5.87 5.60
CA ALA A 84 -2.37 4.89 4.62
C ALA A 84 -3.13 3.56 4.78
N ARG A 85 -3.34 3.08 6.02
CA ARG A 85 -4.12 1.85 6.28
C ARG A 85 -5.58 1.98 5.85
N HIS A 86 -6.20 3.15 5.99
CA HIS A 86 -7.59 3.39 5.57
C HIS A 86 -7.78 3.68 4.08
N LEU A 87 -6.81 4.34 3.45
CA LEU A 87 -6.91 4.78 2.05
C LEU A 87 -6.42 3.73 1.05
N THR A 88 -5.65 2.74 1.50
CA THR A 88 -5.01 1.77 0.61
C THR A 88 -6.00 1.07 -0.29
N THR A 89 -5.69 1.10 -1.58
CA THR A 89 -6.39 0.37 -2.63
C THR A 89 -5.39 -0.29 -3.55
N ASN A 90 -5.87 -1.21 -4.38
CA ASN A 90 -5.04 -1.87 -5.38
C ASN A 90 -5.02 -1.05 -6.68
N LEU A 91 -3.90 -1.13 -7.41
CA LEU A 91 -3.75 -0.57 -8.75
C LEU A 91 -3.68 -1.68 -9.82
N HIS A 92 -4.26 -2.85 -9.55
CA HIS A 92 -4.35 -3.96 -10.50
C HIS A 92 -3.02 -4.55 -11.03
N HIS A 93 -1.93 -4.49 -10.24
CA HIS A 93 -0.61 -5.03 -10.59
C HIS A 93 -0.20 -6.23 -9.71
N GLN A 94 -1.14 -7.08 -9.33
CA GLN A 94 -0.85 -8.27 -8.51
C GLN A 94 -0.10 -9.31 -9.34
N VAL A 95 1.02 -9.82 -8.82
CA VAL A 95 1.88 -10.82 -9.49
C VAL A 95 2.48 -11.78 -8.48
N GLY A 96 3.09 -12.87 -8.95
CA GLY A 96 3.93 -13.75 -8.13
C GLY A 96 3.23 -14.91 -7.42
N THR A 97 1.96 -15.21 -7.76
CA THR A 97 1.24 -16.38 -7.20
C THR A 97 1.79 -17.71 -7.69
N CYS A 98 2.39 -17.74 -8.88
CA CYS A 98 3.16 -18.86 -9.42
C CYS A 98 4.58 -18.37 -9.73
N LYS A 99 5.43 -18.29 -8.71
CA LYS A 99 6.81 -17.77 -8.86
C LYS A 99 7.60 -18.64 -9.83
N MET A 100 8.28 -18.00 -10.79
CA MET A 100 9.26 -18.67 -11.64
C MET A 100 10.61 -18.74 -10.93
N GLY A 101 11.26 -19.90 -10.93
CA GLY A 101 12.56 -20.10 -10.29
C GLY A 101 13.32 -21.33 -10.79
N PRO A 102 14.61 -21.47 -10.42
CA PRO A 102 15.39 -22.64 -10.80
C PRO A 102 14.86 -23.92 -10.13
N PRO A 103 15.20 -25.13 -10.64
CA PRO A 103 14.80 -26.40 -10.02
C PRO A 103 15.24 -26.57 -8.56
N SER A 104 16.22 -25.79 -8.12
CA SER A 104 16.72 -25.76 -6.74
C SER A 104 15.94 -24.84 -5.81
N ASP A 105 15.01 -24.03 -6.31
CA ASP A 105 14.21 -23.10 -5.50
C ASP A 105 12.94 -23.82 -5.00
N PRO A 106 12.85 -24.15 -3.70
CA PRO A 106 11.73 -24.92 -3.15
C PRO A 106 10.39 -24.15 -3.16
N ASP A 107 10.43 -22.83 -3.34
CA ASP A 107 9.24 -21.98 -3.39
C ASP A 107 8.81 -21.67 -4.84
N ALA A 108 9.54 -22.17 -5.85
CA ALA A 108 9.18 -22.00 -7.25
C ALA A 108 7.99 -22.90 -7.64
N VAL A 109 7.16 -22.41 -8.57
CA VAL A 109 6.05 -23.15 -9.17
C VAL A 109 6.37 -23.56 -10.60
N VAL A 110 7.13 -22.74 -11.32
CA VAL A 110 7.56 -22.96 -12.72
C VAL A 110 9.03 -22.61 -12.93
#